data_AF-A0A8D9AX71-F1
#
_entry.id   AF-A0A8D9AX71-F1
#
_cell.length_a   1.000
_cell.length_b   1.000
_cell.length_c   1.000
_cell.angle_alpha   90.00
_cell.angle_beta   90.00
_cell.angle_gamma   90.00
#
_symmetry.space_group_name_H-M   'P 1'
#
loop_
_entity.id
_entity.type
_entity.pdbx_description
1 polymer ?
#
loop_
_entity_poly.entity_id
_entity_poly.type
_entity_poly.pdbx_seq_one_letter_code
_entity_poly.pdbx_strand_id
1 'polypeptide(L)'
;MKLPDQFLETPTRWFTYLYGLSSLFGVSTAITFSLVWSHWHSTLNGCFSTDCGCCLYVTTTPGTITGSNIGVCWFITYAHLVIGLGGCAMTCWYCVRRVREQTRRARGKTRQRPVYSCSEHQEDSSFIVQALLSGVISVLLFSTAYMFTEGYIKTCSEYRRTVARNLKASGNLMDLISSRVSCTSILDMMDYTQPNTPRRAPRGGIINSALLLQTTGLLTWAHFGVWVVLLVYNTCLARQRAGLGGGKDISWSVGVKPKQVPESEKMSVIGTETSI
;
A
#
# COMPACT_ATOMS: atom_id res chain seq x y z
N MET A 1 -1.21 -11.05 -21.84
CA MET A 1 -0.90 -9.60 -21.86
C MET A 1 0.62 -9.45 -21.88
N LYS A 2 1.22 -9.07 -23.02
CA LYS A 2 2.63 -8.68 -23.07
C LYS A 2 2.70 -7.23 -22.59
N LEU A 3 3.36 -6.97 -21.46
CA LEU A 3 3.67 -5.60 -21.05
C LEU A 3 4.70 -5.02 -22.04
N PRO A 4 4.57 -3.74 -22.43
CA PRO A 4 5.53 -3.12 -23.33
C PRO A 4 6.94 -3.15 -22.73
N ASP A 5 7.95 -3.50 -23.53
CA ASP A 5 9.34 -3.72 -23.08
C ASP A 5 9.94 -2.49 -22.36
N GLN A 6 9.45 -1.28 -22.65
CA GLN A 6 9.81 -0.03 -21.95
C GLN A 6 9.46 -0.04 -20.45
N PHE A 7 8.47 -0.83 -20.01
CA PHE A 7 8.11 -0.93 -18.59
C PHE A 7 9.13 -1.75 -17.78
N LEU A 8 9.93 -2.57 -18.43
CA LEU A 8 10.90 -3.48 -17.79
C LEU A 8 12.29 -2.89 -17.62
N GLU A 9 12.65 -1.81 -18.34
CA GLU A 9 14.03 -1.29 -18.31
C GLU A 9 14.41 -0.62 -16.99
N THR A 10 13.45 -0.18 -16.16
CA THR A 10 13.74 0.43 -14.85
C THR A 10 12.73 0.08 -13.76
N PRO A 11 12.71 -1.18 -13.25
CA PRO A 11 11.79 -1.57 -12.18
C PRO A 11 11.95 -0.73 -10.92
N THR A 12 13.18 -0.30 -10.61
CA THR A 12 13.49 0.56 -9.46
C THR A 12 12.75 1.90 -9.47
N ARG A 13 12.52 2.51 -10.65
CA ARG A 13 11.81 3.80 -10.75
C ARG A 13 10.32 3.63 -10.42
N TRP A 14 9.69 2.62 -11.01
CA TRP A 14 8.28 2.32 -10.77
C TRP A 14 8.01 2.00 -9.29
N PHE A 15 8.88 1.19 -8.68
CA PHE A 15 8.77 0.89 -7.25
C PHE A 15 8.90 2.16 -6.40
N THR A 16 9.86 3.06 -6.68
CA THR A 16 9.96 4.34 -5.95
C THR A 16 8.66 5.14 -6.03
N TYR A 17 8.05 5.27 -7.21
CA TYR A 17 6.81 6.04 -7.37
C TYR A 17 5.62 5.37 -6.67
N LEU A 18 5.45 4.06 -6.83
CA LEU A 18 4.32 3.32 -6.25
C LEU A 18 4.39 3.28 -4.72
N TYR A 19 5.56 3.00 -4.14
CA TYR A 19 5.72 3.03 -2.68
C TYR A 19 5.61 4.45 -2.11
N GLY A 20 6.08 5.47 -2.85
CA GLY A 20 5.95 6.88 -2.45
C GLY A 20 4.48 7.31 -2.45
N LEU A 21 3.72 6.93 -3.48
CA LEU A 21 2.30 7.20 -3.57
C LEU A 21 1.51 6.46 -2.48
N SER A 22 1.86 5.20 -2.20
CA SER A 22 1.29 4.45 -1.06
C SER A 22 1.58 5.14 0.28
N SER A 23 2.79 5.65 0.48
CA SER A 23 3.15 6.40 1.70
C SER A 23 2.29 7.65 1.84
N LEU A 24 2.13 8.41 0.76
CA LEU A 24 1.32 9.63 0.76
C LEU A 24 -0.13 9.32 1.12
N PHE A 25 -0.77 8.41 0.38
CA PHE A 25 -2.17 8.06 0.63
C PHE A 25 -2.38 7.43 2.01
N GLY A 26 -1.51 6.52 2.45
CA GLY A 26 -1.63 5.88 3.76
C GLY A 26 -1.52 6.88 4.93
N VAL A 27 -0.50 7.76 4.91
CA VAL A 27 -0.31 8.77 5.96
C VAL A 27 -1.41 9.82 5.93
N SER A 28 -1.79 10.33 4.75
CA SER A 28 -2.88 11.29 4.63
C SER A 28 -4.23 10.72 5.09
N THR A 29 -4.52 9.45 4.78
CA THR A 29 -5.73 8.75 5.27
C THR A 29 -5.71 8.66 6.80
N ALA A 30 -4.60 8.21 7.38
CA ALA A 30 -4.48 8.08 8.83
C ALA A 30 -4.65 9.42 9.54
N ILE A 31 -4.04 10.50 9.04
CA ILE A 31 -4.15 11.84 9.62
C ILE A 31 -5.59 12.36 9.51
N THR A 32 -6.16 12.38 8.30
CA THR A 32 -7.52 12.92 8.08
C THR A 32 -8.55 12.21 8.94
N PHE A 33 -8.50 10.88 9.00
CA PHE A 33 -9.41 10.10 9.83
C PHE A 33 -9.17 10.31 11.33
N SER A 34 -7.91 10.37 11.78
CA SER A 34 -7.56 10.62 13.19
C SER A 34 -8.05 11.97 13.68
N LEU A 35 -8.03 13.00 12.83
CA LEU A 35 -8.54 14.33 13.18
C LEU A 35 -10.05 14.28 13.46
N VAL A 36 -10.82 13.67 12.56
CA VAL A 36 -12.27 13.51 12.74
C VAL A 36 -12.57 12.64 13.96
N TRP A 37 -11.88 11.52 14.08
CA TRP A 37 -12.09 10.61 15.19
C TRP A 37 -11.74 11.27 16.53
N SER A 38 -10.61 11.97 16.64
CA SER A 38 -10.22 12.69 17.86
C SER A 38 -11.22 13.80 18.23
N HIS A 39 -11.75 14.50 17.22
CA HIS A 39 -12.78 15.51 17.41
C HIS A 39 -14.07 14.92 18.02
N TRP A 40 -14.53 13.79 17.48
CA TRP A 40 -15.80 13.17 17.86
C TRP A 40 -15.71 12.17 19.03
N HIS A 41 -14.51 11.70 19.38
CA HIS A 41 -14.31 10.60 20.33
C HIS A 41 -14.94 10.87 21.69
N SER A 42 -14.76 12.08 22.25
CA SER A 42 -15.31 12.42 23.56
C SER A 42 -16.82 12.59 23.57
N THR A 43 -17.40 13.06 22.46
CA THR A 43 -18.83 13.28 22.33
C THR A 43 -19.60 11.97 22.14
N LEU A 44 -19.00 11.02 21.42
CA LEU A 44 -19.59 9.72 21.13
C LEU A 44 -19.39 8.68 22.23
N ASN A 45 -18.44 8.90 23.16
CA ASN A 45 -18.14 7.96 24.24
C ASN A 45 -19.15 8.10 25.42
N GLY A 46 -20.42 7.82 25.14
CA GLY A 46 -21.51 7.85 26.12
C GLY A 46 -21.88 6.47 26.70
N CYS A 47 -21.12 5.42 26.39
CA CYS A 47 -21.41 4.06 26.84
C CYS A 47 -20.95 3.81 28.29
N PHE A 48 -21.75 3.03 29.04
CA PHE A 48 -21.50 2.76 30.46
C PHE A 48 -20.41 1.69 30.73
N SER A 49 -20.10 0.81 29.77
CA SER A 49 -19.26 -0.37 30.02
C SER A 49 -18.20 -0.68 28.96
N THR A 50 -18.21 -0.01 27.80
CA THR A 50 -17.23 -0.21 26.73
C THR A 50 -16.91 1.10 26.05
N ASP A 51 -15.68 1.24 25.52
CA ASP A 51 -15.25 2.44 24.79
C ASP A 51 -15.97 2.52 23.43
N CYS A 52 -17.01 3.35 23.37
CA CYS A 52 -17.87 3.54 22.20
C CYS A 52 -17.51 4.80 21.40
N GLY A 53 -16.23 5.16 21.38
CA GLY A 53 -15.81 6.45 20.87
C GLY A 53 -15.48 6.48 19.36
N CYS A 54 -15.95 5.52 18.56
CA CYS A 54 -15.72 5.50 17.11
C CYS A 54 -16.84 6.24 16.35
N CYS A 55 -16.46 7.10 15.40
CA CYS A 55 -17.41 7.88 14.57
C CYS A 55 -18.06 7.09 13.44
N LEU A 56 -17.62 5.86 13.20
CA LEU A 56 -18.23 4.93 12.25
C LEU A 56 -19.18 3.98 12.95
N TYR A 57 -20.20 3.51 12.22
CA TYR A 57 -21.25 2.62 12.75
C TYR A 57 -21.97 3.19 13.98
N VAL A 58 -22.23 4.50 13.97
CA VAL A 58 -22.97 5.19 15.05
C VAL A 58 -24.36 4.58 15.19
N THR A 59 -24.79 4.37 16.44
CA THR A 59 -26.12 3.84 16.78
C THR A 59 -26.92 4.84 17.60
N THR A 60 -28.22 4.93 17.34
CA THR A 60 -29.11 5.83 18.10
C THR A 60 -29.80 5.06 19.21
N THR A 61 -29.51 5.40 20.46
CA THR A 61 -30.23 4.90 21.65
C THR A 61 -31.28 5.94 22.06
N PRO A 62 -32.41 5.60 22.71
CA PRO A 62 -33.44 6.58 23.07
C PRO A 62 -32.86 7.74 23.88
N GLY A 63 -32.73 8.91 23.24
CA GLY A 63 -32.23 10.15 23.85
C GLY A 63 -30.75 10.46 23.66
N THR A 64 -29.91 9.53 23.17
CA THR A 64 -28.46 9.77 22.98
C THR A 64 -27.88 9.08 21.75
N ILE A 65 -26.94 9.76 21.08
CA ILE A 65 -26.16 9.21 19.97
C ILE A 65 -24.90 8.58 20.57
N THR A 66 -24.70 7.29 20.36
CA THR A 66 -23.51 6.56 20.83
C THR A 66 -22.70 6.06 19.65
N GLY A 67 -21.37 6.17 19.73
CA GLY A 67 -20.49 5.62 18.70
C GLY A 67 -20.37 4.10 18.78
N SER A 68 -19.63 3.53 17.83
CA SER A 68 -19.31 2.09 17.83
C SER A 68 -18.03 1.79 18.62
N ASN A 69 -17.69 0.51 18.70
CA ASN A 69 -16.46 0.02 19.32
C ASN A 69 -15.23 0.73 18.75
N ILE A 70 -14.41 1.28 19.65
CA ILE A 70 -13.17 2.00 19.32
C ILE A 70 -12.21 1.20 18.45
N GLY A 71 -12.22 -0.14 18.54
CA GLY A 71 -11.37 -1.03 17.77
C GLY A 71 -11.53 -0.89 16.25
N VAL A 72 -12.72 -0.51 15.76
CA VAL A 72 -12.95 -0.25 14.33
C VAL A 72 -12.15 0.96 13.87
N CYS A 73 -12.19 2.05 14.63
CA CYS A 73 -11.43 3.27 14.33
C CYS A 73 -9.91 3.04 14.47
N TRP A 74 -9.48 2.25 15.45
CA TRP A 74 -8.08 1.82 15.57
C TRP A 74 -7.62 1.05 14.34
N PHE A 75 -8.39 0.05 13.93
CA PHE A 75 -8.04 -0.78 12.79
C PHE A 75 -7.87 0.05 11.51
N ILE A 76 -8.81 0.93 11.20
CA ILE A 76 -8.73 1.80 10.02
C ILE A 76 -7.53 2.75 10.12
N THR A 77 -7.33 3.41 11.26
CA THR A 77 -6.25 4.39 11.44
C THR A 77 -4.87 3.73 11.37
N TYR A 78 -4.63 2.71 12.21
CA TYR A 78 -3.32 2.12 12.38
C TYR A 78 -2.91 1.24 11.21
N ALA A 79 -3.85 0.55 10.53
CA ALA A 79 -3.52 -0.22 9.34
C ALA A 79 -2.93 0.69 8.24
N HIS A 80 -3.59 1.82 7.94
CA HIS A 80 -3.10 2.77 6.95
C HIS A 80 -1.80 3.44 7.39
N LEU A 81 -1.65 3.76 8.68
CA LEU A 81 -0.43 4.35 9.21
C LEU A 81 0.77 3.40 9.07
N VAL A 82 0.64 2.15 9.52
CA VAL A 82 1.73 1.15 9.47
C VAL A 82 2.11 0.85 8.02
N ILE A 83 1.13 0.64 7.14
CA ILE A 83 1.37 0.39 5.71
C ILE A 83 1.99 1.62 5.04
N GLY A 84 1.53 2.83 5.40
CA GLY A 84 2.07 4.09 4.91
C GLY A 84 3.53 4.30 5.30
N LEU A 85 3.87 4.08 6.58
CA LEU A 85 5.25 4.15 7.09
C LEU A 85 6.14 3.09 6.45
N GLY A 86 5.64 1.87 6.26
CA GLY A 86 6.33 0.82 5.50
C GLY A 86 6.61 1.25 4.06
N GLY A 87 5.63 1.88 3.40
CA GLY A 87 5.81 2.50 2.08
C GLY A 87 6.89 3.58 2.06
N CYS A 88 6.94 4.44 3.07
CA CYS A 88 7.98 5.47 3.24
C CYS A 88 9.38 4.83 3.33
N ALA A 89 9.54 3.85 4.21
CA ALA A 89 10.80 3.12 4.38
C ALA A 89 11.26 2.46 3.08
N MET A 90 10.36 1.77 2.38
CA MET A 90 10.65 1.16 1.08
C MET A 90 11.03 2.19 0.02
N THR A 91 10.34 3.34 -0.01
CA THR A 91 10.65 4.45 -0.93
C THR A 91 12.06 4.97 -0.70
N CYS A 92 12.43 5.26 0.55
CA CYS A 92 13.77 5.68 0.93
C CYS A 92 14.83 4.65 0.52
N TRP A 93 14.55 3.35 0.73
CA TRP A 93 15.45 2.28 0.32
C TRP A 93 15.67 2.23 -1.20
N TYR A 94 14.60 2.27 -1.99
CA TYR A 94 14.68 2.29 -3.45
C TYR A 94 15.37 3.56 -3.99
N CYS A 95 15.15 4.71 -3.36
CA CYS A 95 15.86 5.96 -3.69
C CYS A 95 17.38 5.82 -3.49
N VAL A 96 17.80 5.32 -2.33
CA VAL A 96 19.24 5.12 -2.02
C VAL A 96 19.85 4.11 -3.00
N ARG A 97 19.14 3.01 -3.28
CA ARG A 97 19.58 2.00 -4.26
C ARG A 97 19.77 2.63 -5.65
N ARG A 98 18.82 3.44 -6.11
CA ARG A 98 18.89 4.14 -7.40
C ARG A 98 20.10 5.07 -7.49
N VAL A 99 20.35 5.87 -6.46
CA VAL A 99 21.53 6.77 -6.43
C VAL A 99 22.82 5.95 -6.52
N ARG A 100 22.94 4.87 -5.75
CA ARG A 100 24.12 3.99 -5.78
C ARG A 100 24.35 3.36 -7.15
N GLU A 101 23.30 2.90 -7.83
CA GLU A 101 23.38 2.35 -9.19
C GLU A 101 23.85 3.39 -10.20
N GLN A 102 23.33 4.61 -10.12
CA GLN A 102 23.77 5.72 -10.98
C GLN A 102 25.24 6.08 -10.74
N THR A 103 25.68 6.16 -9.48
CA THR A 103 27.09 6.42 -9.14
C THR A 103 28.02 5.33 -9.66
N ARG A 104 27.61 4.05 -9.55
CA ARG A 104 28.40 2.92 -10.10
C ARG A 104 28.53 2.99 -11.61
N ARG A 105 27.45 3.31 -12.34
CA ARG A 105 27.50 3.48 -13.81
C ARG A 105 28.40 4.64 -14.23
N ALA A 106 28.37 5.75 -13.49
CA ALA A 106 29.25 6.89 -13.74
C ALA A 106 30.73 6.55 -13.53
N ARG A 107 31.07 5.81 -12.46
CA ARG A 107 32.45 5.36 -12.18
C ARG A 107 32.93 4.22 -13.11
N GLY A 108 32.03 3.33 -13.52
CA GLY A 108 32.33 2.19 -14.40
C GLY A 108 32.74 2.62 -15.81
N LYS A 109 32.27 3.77 -16.30
CA LYS A 109 32.74 4.34 -17.57
C LYS A 109 34.22 4.74 -17.56
N THR A 110 34.85 4.91 -16.40
CA THR A 110 36.26 5.32 -16.26
C THR A 110 37.23 4.13 -16.15
N ARG A 111 36.74 2.89 -15.96
CA ARG A 111 37.61 1.72 -15.73
C ARG A 111 37.15 0.53 -16.58
N GLN A 112 37.65 0.46 -17.83
CA GLN A 112 37.58 -0.74 -18.66
C GLN A 112 38.41 -1.86 -18.02
N ARG A 113 37.82 -2.63 -17.11
CA ARG A 113 38.30 -4.00 -16.82
C ARG A 113 37.08 -4.92 -16.73
N PRO A 114 37.09 -6.06 -17.43
CA PRO A 114 36.01 -7.03 -17.35
C PRO A 114 36.10 -7.74 -15.99
N VAL A 115 35.35 -7.26 -15.01
CA VAL A 115 35.14 -7.99 -13.77
C VAL A 115 33.97 -8.93 -14.02
N TYR A 116 34.27 -10.22 -14.17
CA TYR A 116 33.26 -11.28 -14.11
C TYR A 116 32.63 -11.27 -12.72
N SER A 117 31.48 -10.62 -12.59
CA SER A 117 30.68 -10.57 -11.37
C SER A 117 29.81 -11.83 -11.30
N CYS A 118 30.34 -12.91 -10.73
CA CYS A 118 29.51 -14.01 -10.23
C CYS A 118 28.78 -13.55 -8.97
N SER A 119 27.64 -12.88 -9.11
CA SER A 119 26.67 -12.69 -8.02
C SER A 119 25.32 -12.27 -8.61
N GLU A 120 24.64 -13.20 -9.29
CA GLU A 120 23.36 -12.94 -9.97
C GLU A 120 22.26 -13.95 -9.57
N HIS A 121 22.55 -14.90 -8.67
CA HIS A 121 21.62 -16.00 -8.36
C HIS A 121 20.74 -15.79 -7.11
N GLN A 122 20.83 -14.64 -6.43
CA GLN A 122 20.12 -14.42 -5.16
C GLN A 122 18.91 -13.46 -5.27
N GLU A 123 18.60 -12.90 -6.44
CA GLU A 123 17.50 -11.93 -6.59
C GLU A 123 16.14 -12.52 -7.03
N ASP A 124 16.06 -13.77 -7.48
CA ASP A 124 14.82 -14.30 -8.10
C ASP A 124 13.72 -14.71 -7.10
N SER A 125 14.09 -15.17 -5.90
CA SER A 125 13.11 -15.53 -4.86
C SER A 125 12.39 -14.30 -4.26
N SER A 126 13.00 -13.12 -4.35
CA SER A 126 12.49 -11.91 -3.69
C SER A 126 11.14 -11.45 -4.25
N PHE A 127 10.90 -11.58 -5.57
CA PHE A 127 9.68 -11.08 -6.21
C PHE A 127 8.44 -11.90 -5.88
N ILE A 128 8.58 -13.20 -5.67
CA ILE A 128 7.47 -14.07 -5.25
C ILE A 128 7.00 -13.67 -3.85
N VAL A 129 7.95 -13.46 -2.91
CA VAL A 129 7.64 -13.00 -1.55
C VAL A 129 6.99 -11.62 -1.56
N GLN A 130 7.49 -10.70 -2.40
CA GLN A 130 6.88 -9.36 -2.56
C GLN A 130 5.48 -9.42 -3.15
N ALA A 131 5.21 -10.32 -4.11
CA ALA A 131 3.87 -10.54 -4.65
C ALA A 131 2.90 -11.06 -3.56
N LEU A 132 3.33 -12.05 -2.76
CA LEU A 132 2.52 -12.56 -1.65
C LEU A 132 2.23 -11.47 -0.61
N LEU A 133 3.25 -10.72 -0.20
CA LEU A 133 3.10 -9.64 0.77
C LEU A 133 2.15 -8.54 0.27
N SER A 134 2.31 -8.13 -0.99
CA SER A 134 1.41 -7.15 -1.61
C SER A 134 -0.03 -7.67 -1.74
N GLY A 135 -0.22 -8.98 -1.91
CA GLY A 135 -1.53 -9.64 -1.87
C GLY A 135 -2.19 -9.52 -0.51
N VAL A 136 -1.49 -9.89 0.56
CA VAL A 136 -1.99 -9.78 1.94
C VAL A 136 -2.34 -8.32 2.29
N ILE A 137 -1.45 -7.37 1.96
CA ILE A 137 -1.70 -5.96 2.21
C ILE A 137 -2.90 -5.44 1.40
N SER A 138 -3.07 -5.87 0.16
CA SER A 138 -4.23 -5.48 -0.67
C SER A 138 -5.54 -5.96 -0.05
N VAL A 139 -5.59 -7.20 0.47
CA VAL A 139 -6.78 -7.73 1.16
C VAL A 139 -7.06 -6.95 2.44
N LEU A 140 -6.03 -6.61 3.22
CA LEU A 140 -6.18 -5.80 4.43
C LEU A 140 -6.73 -4.40 4.10
N LEU A 141 -6.19 -3.73 3.07
CA LEU A 141 -6.66 -2.41 2.64
C LEU A 141 -8.05 -2.45 2.00
N PHE A 142 -8.40 -3.54 1.34
CA PHE A 142 -9.77 -3.74 0.86
C PHE A 142 -10.75 -3.83 2.04
N SER A 143 -10.42 -4.61 3.07
CA SER A 143 -11.24 -4.73 4.28
C SER A 143 -11.41 -3.38 4.98
N THR A 144 -10.35 -2.57 5.10
CA THR A 144 -10.47 -1.22 5.70
C THR A 144 -11.30 -0.27 4.83
N ALA A 145 -11.17 -0.32 3.50
CA ALA A 145 -11.97 0.47 2.57
C ALA A 145 -13.46 0.10 2.63
N TYR A 146 -13.75 -1.20 2.67
CA TYR A 146 -15.10 -1.73 2.81
C TYR A 146 -15.72 -1.30 4.14
N MET A 147 -15.03 -1.54 5.27
CA MET A 147 -15.48 -1.15 6.61
C MET A 147 -15.71 0.36 6.72
N PHE A 148 -14.81 1.16 6.16
CA PHE A 148 -14.96 2.62 6.15
C PHE A 148 -16.23 3.03 5.38
N THR A 149 -16.42 2.49 4.17
CA THR A 149 -17.55 2.84 3.30
C THR A 149 -18.89 2.42 3.92
N GLU A 150 -18.96 1.18 4.43
CA GLU A 150 -20.16 0.66 5.09
C GLU A 150 -20.45 1.45 6.37
N GLY A 151 -19.44 1.69 7.20
CA GLY A 151 -19.55 2.48 8.42
C GLY A 151 -20.02 3.91 8.15
N TYR A 152 -19.50 4.55 7.10
CA TYR A 152 -19.88 5.89 6.67
C TYR A 152 -21.36 5.96 6.25
N ILE A 153 -21.83 5.01 5.43
CA ILE A 153 -23.22 4.96 4.97
C ILE A 153 -24.16 4.68 6.16
N LYS A 154 -23.81 3.75 7.04
CA LYS A 154 -24.61 3.42 8.23
C LYS A 154 -24.71 4.61 9.18
N THR A 155 -23.59 5.24 9.54
CA THR A 155 -23.57 6.45 10.38
C THR A 155 -24.43 7.55 9.77
N CYS A 156 -24.31 7.79 8.45
CA CYS A 156 -25.13 8.76 7.75
C CYS A 156 -26.63 8.45 7.88
N SER A 157 -27.02 7.18 7.67
CA SER A 157 -28.43 6.77 7.75
C SER A 157 -29.04 6.94 9.15
N GLU A 158 -28.28 6.60 10.19
CA GLU A 158 -28.71 6.71 11.58
C GLU A 158 -28.81 8.17 12.04
N TYR A 159 -27.83 8.99 11.65
CA TYR A 159 -27.86 10.40 11.97
C TYR A 159 -29.01 11.12 11.22
N ARG A 160 -29.28 10.76 9.96
CA ARG A 160 -30.45 11.25 9.22
C ARG A 160 -31.77 10.96 9.93
N ARG A 161 -31.93 9.74 10.43
CA ARG A 161 -33.11 9.34 11.22
C ARG A 161 -33.23 10.13 12.52
N THR A 162 -32.11 10.51 13.11
CA THR A 162 -32.08 11.29 14.36
C THR A 162 -32.47 12.74 14.12
N VAL A 163 -31.87 13.39 13.11
CA VAL A 163 -32.20 14.77 12.74
C VAL A 163 -33.68 14.90 12.38
N ALA A 164 -34.20 13.96 11.60
CA ALA A 164 -35.61 13.89 11.27
C ALA A 164 -36.53 13.84 12.50
N ARG A 165 -36.20 12.97 13.47
CA ARG A 165 -36.94 12.86 14.74
C ARG A 165 -36.88 14.17 15.53
N ASN A 166 -35.71 14.81 15.60
CA ASN A 166 -35.52 16.05 16.35
C ASN A 166 -36.26 17.25 15.74
N LEU A 167 -36.36 17.32 14.42
CA LEU A 167 -37.10 18.38 13.72
C LEU A 167 -38.63 18.19 13.76
N LYS A 168 -39.14 17.11 14.37
CA LYS A 168 -40.56 16.71 14.31
C LYS A 168 -41.10 16.70 12.87
N ALA A 169 -40.23 16.50 11.89
CA ALA A 169 -40.62 16.46 10.49
C ALA A 169 -41.51 15.23 10.28
N SER A 170 -42.79 15.45 9.97
CA SER A 170 -43.77 14.40 9.70
C SER A 170 -44.28 14.50 8.26
N GLY A 171 -44.69 13.37 7.67
CA GLY A 171 -45.24 13.30 6.32
C GLY A 171 -44.21 13.60 5.21
N ASN A 172 -44.62 14.33 4.18
CA ASN A 172 -43.82 14.59 2.97
C ASN A 172 -42.49 15.31 3.24
N LEU A 173 -42.37 16.04 4.35
CA LEU A 173 -41.11 16.70 4.74
C LEU A 173 -40.06 15.69 5.18
N MET A 174 -40.47 14.60 5.84
CA MET A 174 -39.57 13.52 6.20
C MET A 174 -39.06 12.80 4.94
N ASP A 175 -39.95 12.57 3.97
CA ASP A 175 -39.56 11.90 2.73
C ASP A 175 -38.64 12.76 1.85
N LEU A 176 -38.83 14.09 1.87
CA LEU A 176 -37.94 15.03 1.20
C LEU A 176 -36.54 15.05 1.85
N ILE A 177 -36.48 15.08 3.19
CA ILE A 177 -35.22 15.05 3.93
C ILE A 177 -34.55 13.67 3.83
N SER A 178 -35.32 12.58 3.78
CA SER A 178 -34.87 11.18 3.71
C SER A 178 -34.47 10.71 2.31
N SER A 179 -34.85 11.44 1.26
CA SER A 179 -34.49 11.10 -0.13
C SER A 179 -33.45 12.04 -0.75
N ARG A 180 -33.46 13.34 -0.43
CA ARG A 180 -32.70 14.35 -1.20
C ARG A 180 -31.40 14.84 -0.56
N VAL A 181 -31.27 14.73 0.77
CA VAL A 181 -30.09 15.26 1.47
C VAL A 181 -28.90 14.30 1.35
N SER A 182 -27.77 14.80 0.88
CA SER A 182 -26.52 14.04 0.77
C SER A 182 -25.92 13.71 2.14
N CYS A 183 -25.21 12.59 2.25
CA CYS A 183 -24.49 12.25 3.48
C CYS A 183 -23.47 13.32 3.89
N THR A 184 -22.85 13.99 2.92
CA THR A 184 -21.92 15.10 3.17
C THR A 184 -22.63 16.25 3.88
N SER A 185 -23.78 16.71 3.39
CA SER A 185 -24.55 17.80 4.02
C SER A 185 -25.03 17.44 5.42
N ILE A 186 -25.40 16.18 5.61
CA ILE A 186 -25.86 15.65 6.90
C ILE A 186 -24.74 15.66 7.94
N LEU A 187 -23.53 15.22 7.54
CA LEU A 187 -22.35 15.25 8.42
C LEU A 187 -21.86 16.67 8.68
N ASP A 188 -22.06 17.60 7.76
CA ASP A 188 -21.76 19.02 7.97
C ASP A 188 -22.73 19.61 9.03
N MET A 189 -24.03 19.30 8.96
CA MET A 189 -24.99 19.67 10.01
C MET A 189 -24.66 19.06 11.38
N MET A 190 -24.00 17.90 11.41
CA MET A 190 -23.53 17.28 12.65
C MET A 190 -22.55 18.17 13.40
N ASP A 191 -21.60 18.80 12.71
CA ASP A 191 -20.65 19.75 13.30
C ASP A 191 -21.36 20.98 13.91
N TYR A 192 -22.49 21.41 13.33
CA TYR A 192 -23.24 22.60 13.79
C TYR A 192 -24.27 22.32 14.91
N THR A 193 -24.84 21.12 14.95
CA THR A 193 -25.97 20.80 15.85
C THR A 193 -25.54 20.38 17.25
N GLN A 194 -24.27 20.02 17.45
CA GLN A 194 -23.73 19.67 18.76
C GLN A 194 -22.69 20.71 19.23
N PRO A 195 -23.10 21.94 19.56
CA PRO A 195 -22.19 22.96 20.04
C PRO A 195 -21.57 22.50 21.36
N ASN A 196 -20.26 22.22 21.32
CA ASN A 196 -19.32 22.22 22.44
C ASN A 196 -19.83 21.61 23.76
N THR A 197 -19.50 20.34 24.02
CA THR A 197 -19.42 19.89 25.42
C THR A 197 -18.41 20.77 26.18
N PRO A 198 -18.72 21.27 27.39
CA PRO A 198 -17.92 22.31 28.09
C PRO A 198 -16.49 21.89 28.49
N ARG A 199 -16.07 20.64 28.22
CA ARG A 199 -14.76 20.09 28.62
C ARG A 199 -13.61 20.31 27.61
N ARG A 200 -13.88 20.75 26.37
CA ARG A 200 -12.88 21.09 25.33
C ARG A 200 -13.54 22.12 24.39
N ALA A 201 -13.10 23.35 24.12
CA ALA A 201 -11.97 24.17 24.52
C ALA A 201 -12.28 25.65 24.11
N PRO A 202 -11.60 26.67 24.67
CA PRO A 202 -11.73 28.09 24.32
C PRO A 202 -11.26 28.50 22.90
N ARG A 203 -10.98 27.55 22.01
CA ARG A 203 -10.52 27.77 20.63
C ARG A 203 -11.52 27.12 19.67
N GLY A 204 -12.54 27.88 19.29
CA GLY A 204 -13.66 27.47 18.43
C GLY A 204 -13.25 27.20 16.97
N GLY A 205 -12.40 26.21 16.74
CA GLY A 205 -12.14 25.71 15.39
C GLY A 205 -13.27 24.79 14.96
N ILE A 206 -14.19 25.29 14.14
CA ILE A 206 -15.14 24.45 13.39
C ILE A 206 -14.29 23.65 12.40
N ILE A 207 -14.19 22.34 12.61
CA ILE A 207 -13.56 21.45 11.64
C ILE A 207 -14.66 21.02 10.66
N ASN A 208 -14.36 21.01 9.36
CA ASN A 208 -15.29 20.44 8.39
C ASN A 208 -15.14 18.90 8.38
N SER A 209 -15.87 18.22 9.27
CA SER A 209 -15.79 16.76 9.41
C SER A 209 -16.27 16.05 8.15
N ALA A 210 -17.24 16.61 7.44
CA ALA A 210 -17.78 16.06 6.21
C ALA A 210 -16.71 15.97 5.10
N LEU A 211 -15.96 17.06 4.88
CA LEU A 211 -14.86 17.10 3.93
C LEU A 211 -13.74 16.13 4.32
N LEU A 212 -13.38 16.08 5.61
CA LEU A 212 -12.35 15.16 6.09
C LEU A 212 -12.74 13.70 5.91
N LEU A 213 -13.98 13.31 6.24
CA LEU A 213 -14.45 11.94 6.03
C LEU A 213 -14.52 11.57 4.54
N GLN A 214 -14.98 12.50 3.69
CA GLN A 214 -15.03 12.25 2.25
C GLN A 214 -13.61 12.11 1.66
N THR A 215 -12.67 12.94 2.09
CA THR A 215 -11.27 12.85 1.65
C THR A 215 -10.61 11.57 2.18
N THR A 216 -10.87 11.16 3.43
CA THR A 216 -10.45 9.86 3.96
C THR A 216 -10.97 8.73 3.07
N GLY A 217 -12.27 8.71 2.73
CA GLY A 217 -12.84 7.66 1.90
C GLY A 217 -12.17 7.56 0.53
N LEU A 218 -11.96 8.69 -0.15
CA LEU A 218 -11.26 8.72 -1.44
C LEU A 218 -9.81 8.23 -1.32
N LEU A 219 -9.08 8.67 -0.29
CA LEU A 219 -7.69 8.29 -0.06
C LEU A 219 -7.55 6.81 0.30
N THR A 220 -8.47 6.23 1.07
CA THR A 220 -8.49 4.81 1.40
C THR A 220 -8.65 3.95 0.14
N TRP A 221 -9.61 4.28 -0.73
CA TRP A 221 -9.79 3.57 -2.01
C TRP A 221 -8.58 3.74 -2.94
N ALA A 222 -8.01 4.95 -3.01
CA ALA A 222 -6.79 5.19 -3.78
C ALA A 222 -5.60 4.39 -3.24
N HIS A 223 -5.46 4.28 -1.91
CA HIS A 223 -4.40 3.50 -1.26
C HIS A 223 -4.52 2.01 -1.60
N PHE A 224 -5.72 1.45 -1.52
CA PHE A 224 -6.00 0.09 -2.00
C PHE A 224 -5.63 -0.09 -3.48
N GLY A 225 -6.04 0.84 -4.34
CA GLY A 225 -5.73 0.80 -5.78
C GLY A 225 -4.23 0.74 -6.08
N VAL A 226 -3.43 1.53 -5.36
CA VAL A 226 -1.95 1.50 -5.49
C VAL A 226 -1.37 0.12 -5.13
N TRP A 227 -1.90 -0.54 -4.10
CA TRP A 227 -1.44 -1.88 -3.71
C TRP A 227 -1.87 -2.97 -4.68
N VAL A 228 -3.04 -2.84 -5.31
CA VAL A 228 -3.44 -3.73 -6.41
C VAL A 228 -2.47 -3.58 -7.59
N VAL A 229 -2.07 -2.36 -7.95
CA VAL A 229 -1.07 -2.12 -9.00
C VAL A 229 0.29 -2.74 -8.63
N LEU A 230 0.74 -2.58 -7.38
CA LEU A 230 1.96 -3.22 -6.87
C LEU A 230 1.89 -4.75 -6.94
N LEU A 231 0.76 -5.35 -6.56
CA LEU A 231 0.52 -6.78 -6.63
C LEU A 231 0.60 -7.30 -8.07
N VAL A 232 -0.08 -6.62 -9.00
CA VAL A 232 -0.03 -6.97 -10.43
C VAL A 232 1.40 -6.86 -10.94
N TYR A 233 2.10 -5.77 -10.62
CA TYR A 233 3.48 -5.55 -11.06
C TYR A 233 4.44 -6.63 -10.53
N ASN A 234 4.39 -6.95 -9.23
CA ASN A 234 5.20 -8.00 -8.62
C ASN A 234 4.89 -9.38 -9.21
N THR A 235 3.61 -9.68 -9.46
CA THR A 235 3.18 -10.96 -10.06
C THR A 235 3.65 -11.09 -11.51
N CYS A 236 3.56 -10.00 -12.29
CA CYS A 236 4.06 -9.96 -13.66
C CYS A 236 5.58 -10.20 -13.72
N LEU A 237 6.35 -9.52 -12.87
CA LEU A 237 7.81 -9.72 -12.77
C LEU A 237 8.16 -11.14 -12.33
N ALA A 238 7.48 -11.68 -11.31
CA ALA A 238 7.71 -13.04 -10.84
C ALA A 238 7.43 -14.09 -11.94
N ARG A 239 6.33 -13.93 -12.70
CA ARG A 239 5.98 -14.82 -13.82
C ARG A 239 7.00 -14.78 -14.95
N GLN A 240 7.48 -13.60 -15.32
CA GLN A 240 8.46 -13.46 -16.39
C GLN A 240 9.79 -14.14 -16.01
N ARG A 241 10.24 -13.99 -14.77
CA ARG A 241 11.47 -14.65 -14.31
C ARG A 241 11.31 -16.15 -14.15
N ALA A 242 10.16 -16.63 -13.68
CA ALA A 242 9.86 -18.06 -13.65
C ALA A 242 9.81 -18.67 -15.06
N GLY A 243 9.25 -17.95 -16.05
CA GLY A 243 9.20 -18.37 -17.45
C GLY A 243 10.56 -18.42 -18.14
N LEU A 244 11.49 -17.52 -17.78
CA LEU A 244 12.88 -17.55 -18.26
C LEU A 244 13.70 -18.68 -17.62
N GLY A 245 13.33 -19.15 -16.44
CA GLY A 245 13.96 -20.30 -15.77
C GLY A 245 13.49 -21.67 -16.28
N GLY A 246 12.32 -21.74 -16.93
CA GLY A 246 11.74 -22.99 -17.45
C GLY A 246 12.30 -23.49 -18.78
N GLY A 247 13.24 -22.76 -19.39
CA GLY A 247 13.91 -23.10 -20.65
C GLY A 247 15.38 -23.50 -20.49
N LYS A 248 15.78 -24.01 -19.32
CA LYS A 248 17.09 -24.65 -19.15
C LYS A 248 16.97 -26.14 -19.43
N ASP A 249 17.24 -26.52 -20.69
CA ASP A 249 17.91 -27.78 -20.94
C ASP A 249 19.24 -27.74 -20.17
N ILE A 250 19.29 -28.48 -19.07
CA ILE A 250 20.49 -28.66 -18.25
C ILE A 250 21.40 -29.60 -19.03
N SER A 251 22.12 -29.07 -20.02
CA SER A 251 23.32 -29.72 -20.58
C SER A 251 24.47 -29.43 -19.63
N TRP A 252 24.76 -30.37 -18.72
CA TRP A 252 26.04 -30.44 -18.02
C TRP A 252 27.15 -30.79 -19.01
N SER A 253 27.58 -29.84 -19.84
CA SER A 253 28.87 -29.94 -20.51
C SER A 253 29.94 -29.61 -19.48
N VAL A 254 30.36 -30.65 -18.74
CA VAL A 254 31.57 -30.66 -17.93
C VAL A 254 32.74 -30.33 -18.87
N GLY A 255 33.14 -29.07 -18.86
CA GLY A 255 34.31 -28.59 -19.59
C GLY A 255 35.59 -29.11 -18.96
N VAL A 256 35.91 -30.38 -19.17
CA VAL A 256 37.28 -30.87 -19.07
C VAL A 256 38.01 -30.24 -20.26
N LYS A 257 38.73 -29.14 -20.03
CA LYS A 257 39.70 -28.63 -21.00
C LYS A 257 40.76 -29.71 -21.21
N PRO A 258 40.94 -30.27 -22.41
CA PRO A 258 42.09 -31.13 -22.68
C PRO A 258 43.34 -30.29 -22.47
N LYS A 259 44.19 -30.77 -21.55
CA LYS A 259 45.52 -30.25 -21.27
C LYS A 259 46.30 -30.34 -22.59
N GLN A 260 46.59 -29.21 -23.23
CA GLN A 260 47.49 -29.21 -24.38
C GLN A 260 48.86 -29.70 -23.91
N VAL A 261 49.24 -30.88 -24.41
CA VAL A 261 50.59 -31.41 -24.27
C VAL A 261 51.47 -30.60 -25.22
N PRO A 262 52.54 -29.96 -24.73
CA PRO A 262 53.44 -29.19 -25.57
C PRO A 262 54.14 -30.09 -26.59
N GLU A 263 54.11 -29.62 -27.84
CA GLU A 263 54.66 -30.23 -29.05
C GLU A 263 56.19 -30.07 -29.11
N SER A 264 56.91 -30.55 -28.08
CA SER A 264 58.38 -30.52 -28.05
C SER A 264 59.03 -31.89 -27.84
N GLU A 265 58.25 -32.98 -27.91
CA GLU A 265 58.71 -34.35 -27.63
C GLU A 265 58.31 -35.33 -28.75
N LYS A 266 58.43 -34.91 -30.02
CA LYS A 266 58.16 -35.77 -31.19
C LYS A 266 59.30 -35.87 -32.20
N MET A 267 60.51 -35.38 -31.89
CA MET A 267 61.67 -35.57 -32.78
C MET A 267 62.91 -35.94 -31.97
N SER A 268 63.01 -37.23 -31.68
CA SER A 268 64.26 -37.94 -31.44
C SER A 268 63.89 -39.42 -31.31
N VAL A 269 64.72 -40.31 -31.84
CA VAL A 269 64.61 -41.78 -31.76
C VAL A 269 63.78 -42.47 -32.85
N ILE A 270 64.26 -42.41 -34.09
CA ILE A 270 64.45 -43.57 -35.01
C ILE A 270 65.60 -43.11 -35.92
N GLY A 271 66.75 -43.74 -36.07
CA GLY A 271 67.16 -45.13 -35.91
C GLY A 271 68.19 -45.35 -37.02
N THR A 272 69.47 -45.19 -36.68
CA THR A 272 70.60 -45.53 -37.54
C THR A 272 70.79 -47.04 -37.52
N GLU A 273 70.50 -47.72 -38.64
CA GLU A 273 71.06 -49.03 -38.94
C GLU A 273 71.77 -48.98 -40.30
N THR A 274 73.09 -48.89 -40.20
CA THR A 274 74.09 -49.40 -41.14
C THR A 274 74.00 -50.92 -41.26
N SER A 275 74.08 -51.47 -42.48
CA SER A 275 75.15 -52.42 -42.88
C SER A 275 74.79 -53.29 -44.10
N ILE A 276 75.74 -53.27 -45.05
CA ILE A 276 76.13 -54.27 -46.07
C ILE A 276 75.29 -54.33 -47.35
#